data_AF-A0A096MHG0-F1
#
_entry.id   AF-A0A096MHG0-F1
#
_cell.length_a   1.000
_cell.length_b   1.000
_cell.length_c   1.000
_cell.angle_alpha   90.00
_cell.angle_beta   90.00
_cell.angle_gamma   90.00
#
_symmetry.space_group_name_H-M   'P 1'
#
loop_
_entity.id
_entity.type
_entity.pdbx_description
1 polymer ?
#
loop_
_entity_poly.entity_id
_entity_poly.type
_entity_poly.pdbx_seq_one_letter_code
_entity_poly.pdbx_strand_id
1 'polypeptide(L)'
;MINNEEFLCNLIRMSLFDEAVQVKLELGHRAQFRKKPTAEGFTHDWMVFVRGPENSNIQHFVEKVVFHLHESFPKPKRGRDPG
;
A
#
# COMPACT_ATOMS: atom_id res chain seq x y z
N MET A 1 -9.86 10.15 -6.73
CA MET A 1 -8.47 10.58 -6.97
C MET A 1 -7.65 10.01 -5.82
N ILE A 2 -6.68 9.15 -6.10
CA ILE A 2 -5.69 8.76 -5.09
C ILE A 2 -4.78 9.98 -5.00
N ASN A 3 -4.98 10.82 -3.99
CA ASN A 3 -4.14 12.00 -3.80
C ASN A 3 -2.71 11.49 -3.53
N ASN A 4 -1.76 11.98 -4.33
CA ASN A 4 -0.34 11.58 -4.37
C ASN A 4 0.46 11.89 -3.08
N GLU A 5 -0.19 12.22 -1.97
CA GLU A 5 0.45 12.90 -0.84
C GLU A 5 0.62 12.05 0.44
N GLU A 6 0.08 10.83 0.53
CA GLU A 6 0.16 10.02 1.77
C GLU A 6 0.92 8.69 1.64
N PHE A 7 2.04 8.65 0.92
CA PHE A 7 2.98 7.52 0.97
C PHE A 7 4.27 7.89 1.71
N LEU A 8 4.16 8.53 2.88
CA LEU A 8 5.28 8.65 3.81
C LEU A 8 5.51 7.29 4.48
N CYS A 9 6.37 6.47 3.87
CA CYS A 9 6.83 5.24 4.50
C CYS A 9 8.00 5.58 5.43
N ASN A 10 7.71 5.64 6.74
CA ASN A 10 8.74 5.73 7.78
C ASN A 10 9.65 4.50 7.71
N LEU A 11 10.95 4.73 7.53
CA LEU A 11 12.00 3.75 7.80
C LEU A 11 11.88 3.32 9.27
N ILE A 12 11.34 2.13 9.53
CA ILE A 12 11.22 1.61 10.89
C ILE A 12 12.64 1.24 11.36
N ARG A 13 13.27 2.15 12.10
CA ARG A 13 14.48 1.87 12.88
C ARG A 13 14.03 1.26 14.21
N MET A 14 13.90 -0.06 14.26
CA MET A 14 13.76 -0.78 15.54
C MET A 14 15.13 -0.85 16.21
N SER A 15 15.39 0.04 17.18
CA SER A 15 16.60 0.00 18.00
C SER A 15 16.26 -0.53 19.40
N LEU A 16 16.52 -1.81 19.65
CA LEU A 16 16.49 -2.37 21.02
C LEU A 16 17.78 -3.12 21.41
N PHE A 17 18.74 -3.29 20.50
CA PHE A 17 20.08 -3.82 20.78
C PHE A 17 21.08 -3.12 19.85
N ASP A 18 22.40 -3.22 20.10
CA ASP A 18 23.48 -2.61 19.30
C ASP A 18 23.53 -3.04 17.81
N GLU A 19 22.53 -3.80 17.34
CA GLU A 19 22.36 -4.22 15.97
C GLU A 19 21.22 -3.45 15.28
N ALA A 20 21.54 -2.84 14.14
CA ALA A 20 20.57 -2.19 13.29
C ALA A 20 20.08 -3.17 12.23
N VAL A 21 18.79 -3.50 12.26
CA VAL A 21 18.13 -4.23 11.17
C VAL A 21 17.56 -3.24 10.17
N GLN A 22 17.95 -3.36 8.90
CA GLN A 22 17.39 -2.58 7.80
C GLN A 22 16.48 -3.47 6.96
N VAL A 23 15.21 -3.07 6.82
CA VAL A 23 14.25 -3.70 5.91
C VAL A 23 13.97 -2.79 4.72
N LYS A 24 13.72 -3.38 3.55
CA LYS A 24 13.30 -2.67 2.35
C LYS A 24 11.89 -3.12 1.98
N LEU A 25 11.03 -2.14 1.74
CA LEU A 25 9.68 -2.33 1.21
C LEU A 25 9.54 -1.52 -0.07
N GLU A 26 8.87 -2.09 -1.05
CA GLU A 26 8.45 -1.41 -2.26
C GLU A 26 6.96 -1.07 -2.16
N LEU A 27 6.65 0.20 -2.35
CA LEU A 27 5.30 0.71 -2.43
C LEU A 27 5.04 1.16 -3.86
N GLY A 28 3.84 0.87 -4.36
CA GLY A 28 3.52 1.26 -5.71
C GLY A 28 2.03 1.20 -6.02
N HIS A 29 1.70 1.64 -7.21
CA HIS A 29 0.35 1.60 -7.73
C HIS A 29 0.36 1.41 -9.24
N ARG A 30 -0.76 0.94 -9.78
CA ARG A 30 -1.07 0.95 -11.20
C ARG A 30 -2.45 1.55 -11.38
N ALA A 31 -2.60 2.45 -12.33
CA ALA A 31 -3.89 2.99 -12.73
C ALA A 31 -4.04 2.83 -14.24
N GLN A 32 -5.21 2.39 -14.67
CA GLN A 32 -5.54 2.18 -16.06
C GLN A 32 -6.80 2.95 -16.41
N PHE A 33 -6.72 3.79 -17.43
CA PHE A 33 -7.88 4.49 -17.96
C PHE A 33 -8.87 3.50 -18.59
N ARG A 34 -10.15 3.65 -18.24
CA ARG A 34 -11.23 2.81 -18.76
C ARG A 34 -11.72 3.39 -20.09
N LYS A 35 -11.93 2.52 -21.08
CA LYS A 35 -12.54 2.93 -22.37
C LYS A 35 -13.96 3.47 -22.21
N LYS A 36 -14.69 2.98 -21.20
CA LYS A 36 -16.01 3.47 -20.80
C LYS A 36 -16.06 3.60 -19.27
N PRO A 37 -16.57 4.72 -18.73
CA PRO A 37 -16.75 4.87 -17.28
C PRO A 37 -17.68 3.78 -16.71
N THR A 38 -17.60 3.55 -15.39
CA THR A 38 -18.59 2.72 -14.70
C THR A 38 -19.95 3.42 -14.65
N ALA A 39 -21.01 2.71 -14.23
CA ALA A 39 -22.34 3.30 -14.06
C ALA A 39 -22.33 4.47 -13.05
N GLU A 40 -21.43 4.41 -12.06
CA GLU A 40 -21.19 5.44 -11.05
C GLU A 40 -20.26 6.56 -11.55
N GLY A 41 -19.76 6.48 -12.78
CA GLY A 41 -18.90 7.49 -13.40
C GLY A 41 -17.40 7.32 -13.15
N PHE A 42 -16.93 6.19 -12.60
CA PHE A 42 -15.49 5.99 -12.39
C PHE A 42 -14.75 5.77 -13.72
N THR A 43 -13.66 6.53 -13.92
CA THR A 43 -12.91 6.57 -15.18
C THR A 43 -11.65 5.70 -15.19
N HIS A 44 -11.19 5.26 -14.03
CA HIS A 44 -9.95 4.50 -13.89
C HIS A 44 -10.15 3.26 -13.02
N ASP A 45 -9.54 2.16 -13.44
CA ASP A 45 -9.28 1.02 -12.58
C ASP A 45 -7.89 1.20 -11.97
N TRP A 46 -7.73 0.91 -10.68
CA TRP A 46 -6.46 1.10 -10.01
C TRP A 46 -6.20 0.03 -8.95
N MET A 47 -4.92 -0.18 -8.67
CA MET A 47 -4.40 -1.06 -7.63
C MET A 47 -3.25 -0.35 -6.93
N VAL A 48 -3.18 -0.48 -5.60
CA VAL A 48 -2.03 -0.10 -4.78
C VAL A 48 -1.45 -1.34 -4.13
N PHE A 49 -0.14 -1.37 -3.87
CA PHE A 49 0.53 -2.51 -3.24
C PHE A 49 1.68 -2.08 -2.33
N VAL A 50 1.98 -2.97 -1.37
CA VAL A 50 3.19 -3.00 -0.55
C VAL A 50 3.79 -4.39 -0.72
N ARG A 51 5.08 -4.49 -1.06
CA ARG A 51 5.77 -5.78 -1.27
C ARG A 51 7.24 -5.70 -0.87
N GLY A 52 7.91 -6.84 -0.79
CA GLY A 52 9.37 -6.90 -0.69
C GLY A 52 10.05 -6.70 -2.05
N PRO A 53 11.31 -6.27 -2.08
CA PRO A 53 12.10 -6.20 -3.32
C PRO A 53 12.27 -7.60 -3.92
N GLU A 54 12.31 -7.70 -5.25
CA GLU A 54 12.53 -8.97 -5.97
C GLU A 54 11.59 -10.11 -5.55
N ASN A 55 10.35 -9.78 -5.17
CA ASN A 55 9.35 -10.72 -4.63
C ASN A 55 9.74 -11.36 -3.28
N SER A 56 10.60 -10.73 -2.50
CA SER A 56 10.93 -11.15 -1.12
C SER A 56 9.68 -11.22 -0.25
N ASN A 57 9.59 -12.26 0.58
CA ASN A 57 8.47 -12.44 1.50
C ASN A 57 8.57 -11.49 2.70
N ILE A 58 7.63 -10.55 2.79
CA ILE A 58 7.56 -9.57 3.88
C ILE A 58 6.71 -10.05 5.07
N GLN A 59 5.97 -11.15 4.94
CA GLN A 59 5.12 -11.71 6.00
C GLN A 59 5.91 -12.06 7.27
N HIS A 60 7.21 -12.31 7.16
CA HIS A 60 8.07 -12.65 8.29
C HIS A 60 8.17 -11.52 9.33
N PHE A 61 7.98 -10.26 8.92
CA PHE A 61 8.13 -9.09 9.78
C PHE A 61 7.02 -8.04 9.61
N VAL A 62 6.08 -8.25 8.69
CA VAL A 62 4.90 -7.41 8.50
C VAL A 62 3.66 -8.19 8.93
N GLU A 63 3.09 -7.80 10.08
CA GLU A 63 1.85 -8.39 10.59
C GLU A 63 0.65 -8.03 9.71
N LYS A 64 0.53 -6.75 9.32
CA LYS A 64 -0.63 -6.24 8.59
C LYS A 64 -0.29 -5.00 7.76
N VAL A 65 -0.95 -4.87 6.62
CA VAL A 65 -0.94 -3.63 5.83
C VAL A 65 -2.33 -2.99 5.88
N VAL A 66 -2.39 -1.71 6.23
CA VAL A 66 -3.64 -0.94 6.27
C VAL A 66 -3.56 0.21 5.27
N PHE A 67 -4.48 0.20 4.29
CA PHE A 67 -4.65 1.28 3.34
C PHE A 67 -5.75 2.22 3.82
N HIS A 68 -5.41 3.51 3.96
CA HIS A 68 -6.38 4.57 4.22
C HIS A 68 -6.75 5.20 2.88
N LEU A 69 -7.98 4.94 2.43
CA LEU A 69 -8.53 5.52 1.21
C LEU A 69 -9.31 6.79 1.53
N HIS A 70 -9.51 7.62 0.51
CA HIS A 70 -10.39 8.79 0.62
C HIS A 70 -11.79 8.39 1.09
N GLU A 71 -12.44 9.23 1.91
CA GLU A 71 -13.71 8.92 2.58
C GLU A 71 -14.89 8.69 1.60
N SER A 72 -14.77 9.16 0.37
CA SER A 72 -15.73 8.85 -0.70
C SER A 72 -15.79 7.36 -1.04
N PHE A 73 -14.79 6.57 -0.65
CA PHE A 73 -14.80 5.13 -0.85
C PHE A 73 -15.50 4.43 0.32
N PRO A 74 -16.38 3.46 0.03
CA PRO A 74 -16.96 2.64 1.09
C PRO A 74 -15.85 1.86 1.81
N LYS A 75 -15.93 1.85 3.15
CA LYS A 75 -14.92 1.25 4.04
C LYS A 75 -13.51 1.77 3.70
N PRO A 76 -13.24 3.07 3.98
CA PRO A 76 -12.00 3.72 3.54
C PRO A 76 -10.75 3.11 4.18
N LYS A 77 -10.86 2.53 5.39
CA LYS A 77 -9.77 1.79 6.04
C LYS A 77 -9.82 0.32 5.64
N ARG A 78 -8.87 -0.13 4.80
CA ARG A 78 -8.79 -1.51 4.29
C ARG A 78 -7.55 -2.21 4.87
N GLY A 79 -7.77 -3.21 5.73
CA GLY A 79 -6.70 -4.06 6.25
C GLY A 79 -6.53 -5.33 5.41
N ARG A 80 -5.28 -5.65 5.04
CA ARG A 80 -4.93 -6.94 4.43
C ARG A 80 -3.90 -7.63 5.32
N ASP A 81 -4.24 -8.83 5.74
CA ASP A 81 -3.30 -9.73 6.39
C ASP A 81 -2.53 -10.43 5.25
N PRO A 82 -1.18 -10.45 5.28
CA PRO A 82 -0.43 -10.85 4.10
C PRO A 82 -0.43 -12.37 3.81
N GLY A 83 -1.31 -13.17 4.42
CA GLY A 83 -1.43 -14.63 4.28
C GLY A 83 -1.88 -15.13 2.90
#